data_AF-A0A4Q0T466-F1
#
_entry.id   AF-A0A4Q0T466-F1
#
_cell.length_a   1.000
_cell.length_b   1.000
_cell.length_c   1.000
_cell.angle_alpha   90.00
_cell.angle_beta   90.00
_cell.angle_gamma   90.00
#
_symmetry.space_group_name_H-M   'P 1'
#
loop_
_entity.id
_entity.type
_entity.pdbx_description
1 polymer ?
#
loop_
_entity_poly.entity_id
_entity_poly.type
_entity_poly.pdbx_seq_one_letter_code
_entity_poly.pdbx_strand_id
1 'polypeptide(L)'
;MTTLRGLVFLIAVSIAGSSDRRGVAQQTLSSPIGSSSASVRLEPHESKVKFRLGDPIALDLVLAAESGGYQTFLKSSRIDFPKVNVTPAAGWLQVQVQSLESPEAPGQDPIRIPVLLNRSIVFQQPGYYQITITMNRPDPSSTGVRTPEPKACCRETTNAVGIEILQRNDHEESELVAQLSSLLEQKPDTFPSDDFTKQQKPLLDELQDIAKNPLAANPQRMMKLVDTMRAAEDAEVGRIKKQKESRRQTAIRLSYLQGDDAVRAKVRWILADPEDGEDDTGLLMLGGLAHSRNLQLQLQLLQTAWSDIGHVPTETLQSALQRTKASLNHVPFVLYYSDGVPRNFLPHPEVAAERQRELEELLPSLQQRASPNREQTMAFLIFGINPRDGLRLRTEIEKVFGGMSPAVQNSLLKTNWPGVCNREFPVPSEPLKSSCGFTEPTGSKIPARTPVER
;
A
#
# COMPACT_ATOMS: atom_id res chain seq x y z
N MET A 1 14.39 14.71 -8.39
CA MET A 1 14.21 15.55 -7.18
C MET A 1 15.36 15.47 -6.17
N THR A 2 16.22 14.44 -6.19
CA THR A 2 17.37 14.27 -5.28
C THR A 2 18.50 15.30 -5.46
N THR A 3 18.58 15.95 -6.63
CA THR A 3 19.64 16.92 -6.95
C THR A 3 19.31 18.36 -6.55
N LEU A 4 18.03 18.72 -6.34
CA LEU A 4 17.62 20.10 -6.01
C LEU A 4 17.66 20.38 -4.49
N ARG A 5 17.33 19.37 -3.67
CA ARG A 5 17.45 19.48 -2.19
C ARG A 5 18.89 19.67 -1.71
N GLY A 6 19.87 19.26 -2.50
CA GLY A 6 21.30 19.35 -2.14
C GLY A 6 21.86 20.77 -2.14
N LEU A 7 21.30 21.68 -2.94
CA LEU A 7 21.85 23.04 -3.08
C LEU A 7 21.38 23.99 -1.97
N VAL A 8 20.15 23.81 -1.47
CA VAL A 8 19.55 24.67 -0.42
C VAL A 8 20.01 24.27 0.98
N PHE A 9 20.34 22.99 1.21
CA PHE A 9 20.78 22.48 2.52
C PHE A 9 22.20 22.95 2.92
N LEU A 10 23.05 23.31 1.96
CA LEU A 10 24.45 23.66 2.21
C LEU A 10 24.65 25.08 2.76
N ILE A 11 23.63 25.93 2.75
CA ILE A 11 23.72 27.34 3.22
C ILE A 11 23.05 27.53 4.59
N ALA A 12 22.20 26.62 5.05
CA ALA A 12 21.33 26.83 6.23
C ALA A 12 21.87 26.28 7.58
N VAL A 13 23.04 25.63 7.64
CA VAL A 13 23.49 24.88 8.83
C VAL A 13 24.35 25.69 9.83
N SER A 14 24.58 26.99 9.64
CA SER A 14 25.55 27.72 10.50
C SER A 14 25.00 28.65 11.58
N ILE A 15 23.69 28.77 11.85
CA ILE A 15 23.21 29.69 12.90
C ILE A 15 21.94 29.19 13.61
N ALA A 16 22.10 28.68 14.84
CA ALA A 16 21.21 28.76 16.02
C ALA A 16 21.46 27.52 16.91
N GLY A 17 21.90 27.60 18.17
CA GLY A 17 21.74 28.68 19.14
C GLY A 17 20.83 28.19 20.27
N SER A 18 21.42 27.43 21.20
CA SER A 18 20.86 26.89 22.43
C SER A 18 19.99 27.90 23.23
N SER A 19 18.86 27.44 23.78
CA SER A 19 18.25 28.09 24.94
C SER A 19 17.63 27.06 25.89
N ASP A 20 18.32 26.90 27.02
CA ASP A 20 17.90 26.24 28.25
C ASP A 20 16.80 27.05 28.95
N ARG A 21 15.75 26.39 29.47
CA ARG A 21 15.00 26.88 30.64
C ARG A 21 14.55 25.70 31.53
N ARG A 22 15.14 25.64 32.72
CA ARG A 22 14.72 24.84 33.88
C ARG A 22 13.85 25.67 34.83
N GLY A 23 13.03 24.96 35.61
CA GLY A 23 12.35 25.41 36.84
C GLY A 23 10.89 25.76 36.60
N VAL A 24 9.90 25.33 37.39
CA VAL A 24 9.88 25.08 38.83
C VAL A 24 8.77 24.06 39.16
N ALA A 25 9.03 23.17 40.12
CA ALA A 25 8.04 22.30 40.73
C ALA A 25 7.17 23.07 41.73
N GLN A 26 5.85 22.87 41.68
CA GLN A 26 4.96 23.12 42.82
C GLN A 26 4.06 21.90 43.04
N GLN A 27 4.13 21.36 44.25
CA GLN A 27 3.40 20.19 44.72
C GLN A 27 2.06 20.62 45.35
N THR A 28 1.05 19.81 45.03
CA THR A 28 -0.12 19.42 45.84
C THR A 28 -1.14 20.47 46.27
N LEU A 29 -2.39 20.24 45.81
CA LEU A 29 -3.55 20.12 46.68
C LEU A 29 -4.51 19.07 46.08
N SER A 30 -4.71 18.00 46.83
CA SER A 30 -5.57 16.87 46.51
C SER A 30 -7.04 17.27 46.64
N SER A 31 -7.86 16.93 45.64
CA SER A 31 -9.32 16.87 45.71
C SER A 31 -9.85 15.97 44.57
N PRO A 32 -11.07 15.43 44.71
CA PRO A 32 -11.34 14.00 44.73
C PRO A 32 -11.40 13.34 43.34
N ILE A 33 -11.25 12.03 43.37
CA ILE A 33 -11.39 11.08 42.24
C ILE A 33 -12.75 11.28 41.56
N GLY A 34 -12.78 12.13 40.53
CA GLY A 34 -13.78 12.11 39.48
C GLY A 34 -13.14 11.42 38.28
N SER A 35 -13.78 10.37 37.78
CA SER A 35 -13.30 9.60 36.62
C SER A 35 -13.23 10.49 35.37
N SER A 36 -12.05 11.00 35.03
CA SER A 36 -11.81 11.63 33.74
C SER A 36 -11.86 10.54 32.66
N SER A 37 -13.04 10.31 32.09
CA SER A 37 -13.22 9.27 31.07
C SER A 37 -13.10 9.88 29.69
N ALA A 38 -12.12 9.44 28.91
CA ALA A 38 -12.18 9.61 27.46
C ALA A 38 -13.47 8.94 26.97
N SER A 39 -14.18 9.63 26.07
CA SER A 39 -15.41 9.16 25.43
C SER A 39 -15.17 8.95 23.95
N VAL A 40 -15.75 7.87 23.42
CA VAL A 40 -15.70 7.57 21.99
C VAL A 40 -17.12 7.51 21.43
N ARG A 41 -17.40 8.32 20.41
CA ARG A 41 -18.71 8.32 19.73
C ARG A 41 -18.56 8.39 18.23
N LEU A 42 -19.64 8.06 17.53
CA LEU A 42 -19.71 8.03 16.08
C LEU A 42 -20.72 9.07 15.61
N GLU A 43 -20.35 9.87 14.62
CA GLU A 43 -21.18 10.91 14.03
C GLU A 43 -21.21 10.75 12.49
N PRO A 44 -22.30 11.14 11.80
CA PRO A 44 -22.31 11.21 10.35
C PRO A 44 -21.28 12.23 9.84
N HIS A 45 -20.39 11.82 8.94
CA HIS A 45 -19.46 12.74 8.30
C HIS A 45 -20.25 13.74 7.45
N GLU A 46 -19.97 15.04 7.63
CA GLU A 46 -20.68 16.13 6.93
C GLU A 46 -22.23 16.07 7.07
N SER A 47 -22.74 15.51 8.18
CA SER A 47 -24.18 15.30 8.41
C SER A 47 -24.89 14.41 7.36
N LYS A 48 -24.13 13.68 6.53
CA LYS A 48 -24.69 12.81 5.49
C LYS A 48 -25.06 11.44 6.06
N VAL A 49 -26.34 11.09 5.96
CA VAL A 49 -26.86 9.78 6.41
C VAL A 49 -27.51 8.97 5.30
N LYS A 50 -27.66 9.53 4.09
CA LYS A 50 -28.23 8.85 2.92
C LYS A 50 -27.17 8.66 1.84
N PHE A 51 -27.07 7.46 1.33
CA PHE A 51 -26.06 7.05 0.35
C PHE A 51 -26.72 6.19 -0.73
N ARG A 52 -26.16 6.13 -1.93
CA ARG A 52 -26.51 5.10 -2.93
C ARG A 52 -25.52 3.95 -2.86
N LEU A 53 -25.92 2.75 -3.26
CA LEU A 53 -24.97 1.65 -3.46
C LEU A 53 -23.77 2.12 -4.29
N GLY A 54 -22.57 1.82 -3.82
CA GLY A 54 -21.31 2.26 -4.43
C GLY A 54 -20.86 3.70 -4.09
N ASP A 55 -21.64 4.47 -3.32
CA ASP A 55 -21.10 5.73 -2.77
C ASP A 55 -20.06 5.44 -1.67
N PRO A 56 -19.03 6.29 -1.54
CA PRO A 56 -18.20 6.35 -0.33
C PRO A 56 -19.05 6.73 0.89
N ILE A 57 -18.97 5.92 1.94
CA ILE A 57 -19.67 6.12 3.22
C ILE A 57 -18.60 6.42 4.28
N ALA A 58 -18.52 7.68 4.68
CA ALA A 58 -17.65 8.14 5.75
C ALA A 58 -18.47 8.43 7.01
N LEU A 59 -17.94 8.03 8.17
CA LEU A 59 -18.44 8.41 9.49
C LEU A 59 -17.29 9.02 10.30
N ASP A 60 -17.57 10.02 11.12
CA ASP A 60 -16.57 10.61 11.99
C ASP A 60 -16.53 9.86 13.31
N LEU A 61 -15.39 9.23 13.60
CA LEU A 61 -15.08 8.77 14.94
C LEU A 61 -14.60 9.97 15.76
N VAL A 62 -15.40 10.34 16.76
CA VAL A 62 -15.13 11.49 17.63
C VAL A 62 -14.58 11.00 18.96
N LEU A 63 -13.35 11.39 19.24
CA LEU A 63 -12.63 11.11 20.47
C LEU A 63 -12.59 12.40 21.28
N ALA A 64 -13.22 12.40 22.45
CA ALA A 64 -13.19 13.54 23.36
C ALA A 64 -12.69 13.11 24.73
N ALA A 65 -11.78 13.89 25.31
CA ALA A 65 -11.27 13.65 26.65
C ALA A 65 -11.41 14.91 27.49
N GLU A 66 -11.79 14.73 28.76
CA GLU A 66 -11.96 15.85 29.71
C GLU A 66 -10.62 16.47 30.13
N SER A 67 -9.51 15.75 29.94
CA SER A 67 -8.15 16.20 30.22
C SER A 67 -7.21 15.81 29.08
N GLY A 68 -6.22 16.65 28.77
CA GLY A 68 -5.20 16.35 27.76
C GLY A 68 -4.31 15.16 28.17
N GLY A 69 -3.57 14.61 27.21
CA GLY A 69 -2.60 13.53 27.46
C GLY A 69 -3.15 12.12 27.25
N TYR A 70 -4.20 11.92 26.45
CA TYR A 70 -4.54 10.59 25.95
C TYR A 70 -3.74 10.30 24.68
N GLN A 71 -3.33 9.05 24.49
CA GLN A 71 -2.73 8.63 23.22
C GLN A 71 -3.62 7.55 22.61
N THR A 72 -4.11 7.83 21.41
CA THR A 72 -4.83 6.83 20.60
C THR A 72 -3.82 6.02 19.83
N PHE A 73 -3.42 4.88 20.38
CA PHE A 73 -2.62 3.92 19.64
C PHE A 73 -3.54 3.12 18.71
N LEU A 74 -3.73 3.55 17.46
CA LEU A 74 -4.05 2.61 16.39
C LEU A 74 -2.75 1.92 15.98
N LYS A 75 -2.19 1.09 16.86
CA LYS A 75 -1.02 0.29 16.51
C LYS A 75 -1.41 -0.62 15.34
N SER A 76 -0.67 -0.54 14.25
CA SER A 76 -0.78 -1.43 13.07
C SER A 76 -0.46 -2.90 13.37
N SER A 77 -0.14 -3.26 14.62
CA SER A 77 0.02 -4.65 15.03
C SER A 77 -1.35 -5.33 15.14
N ARG A 78 -1.72 -6.06 14.08
CA ARG A 78 -2.56 -7.27 13.91
C ARG A 78 -3.66 -7.71 14.90
N ILE A 79 -3.78 -7.19 16.12
CA ILE A 79 -4.60 -7.82 17.17
C ILE A 79 -5.84 -6.98 17.53
N ASP A 80 -5.85 -5.65 17.34
CA ASP A 80 -6.98 -4.82 17.78
C ASP A 80 -7.36 -3.71 16.78
N PHE A 81 -7.74 -4.10 15.56
CA PHE A 81 -8.46 -3.17 14.70
C PHE A 81 -9.87 -2.89 15.27
N PRO A 82 -10.40 -1.67 15.13
CA PRO A 82 -11.77 -1.37 15.49
C PRO A 82 -12.72 -2.35 14.78
N LYS A 83 -13.53 -3.07 15.55
CA LYS A 83 -14.54 -3.97 15.02
C LYS A 83 -15.76 -3.13 14.64
N VAL A 84 -16.03 -3.04 13.34
CA VAL A 84 -17.27 -2.44 12.83
C VAL A 84 -18.37 -3.48 12.94
N ASN A 85 -19.46 -3.15 13.64
CA ASN A 85 -20.68 -3.96 13.65
C ASN A 85 -21.76 -3.25 12.84
N VAL A 86 -22.47 -4.00 12.01
CA VAL A 86 -23.52 -3.51 11.12
C VAL A 86 -24.80 -4.31 11.34
N THR A 87 -25.91 -3.62 11.53
CA THR A 87 -27.26 -4.21 11.69
C THR A 87 -28.20 -3.67 10.60
N PRO A 88 -29.02 -4.50 9.93
CA PRO A 88 -29.15 -5.94 10.08
C PRO A 88 -27.89 -6.72 9.65
N ALA A 89 -27.79 -7.99 10.04
CA ALA A 89 -26.64 -8.85 9.69
C ALA A 89 -26.62 -9.26 8.20
N ALA A 90 -27.74 -9.10 7.51
CA ALA A 90 -27.87 -9.38 6.07
C ALA A 90 -27.69 -8.10 5.24
N GLY A 91 -27.40 -8.26 3.95
CA GLY A 91 -27.30 -7.14 2.99
C GLY A 91 -25.91 -6.50 2.88
N TRP A 92 -24.91 -7.01 3.62
CA TRP A 92 -23.53 -6.55 3.55
C TRP A 92 -22.53 -7.70 3.79
N LEU A 93 -21.27 -7.47 3.42
CA LEU A 93 -20.14 -8.37 3.66
C LEU A 93 -18.96 -7.63 4.29
N GLN A 94 -18.25 -8.28 5.20
CA GLN A 94 -16.97 -7.79 5.69
C GLN A 94 -15.85 -8.24 4.76
N VAL A 95 -15.02 -7.30 4.35
CA VAL A 95 -13.85 -7.55 3.52
C VAL A 95 -12.61 -7.17 4.32
N GLN A 96 -11.66 -8.09 4.43
CA GLN A 96 -10.39 -7.81 5.10
C GLN A 96 -9.52 -6.93 4.21
N VAL A 97 -9.63 -5.61 4.37
CA VAL A 97 -8.67 -4.66 3.83
C VAL A 97 -7.94 -4.03 5.01
N GLN A 98 -6.62 -4.28 5.10
CA GLN A 98 -5.78 -3.63 6.10
C GLN A 98 -5.52 -2.19 5.66
N SER A 99 -5.92 -1.24 6.51
CA SER A 99 -5.16 -0.04 6.89
C SER A 99 -6.12 1.08 7.30
N LEU A 100 -6.17 1.35 8.61
CA LEU A 100 -6.47 2.68 9.10
C LEU A 100 -5.10 3.30 9.39
N GLU A 101 -4.79 4.42 8.72
CA GLU A 101 -3.61 5.22 9.06
C GLU A 101 -3.74 5.67 10.53
N SER A 102 -2.62 5.66 11.26
CA SER A 102 -2.62 5.98 12.68
C SER A 102 -2.86 7.48 12.89
N PRO A 103 -3.88 7.89 13.67
CA PRO A 103 -4.11 9.29 13.98
C PRO A 103 -3.03 9.84 14.91
N GLU A 104 -2.84 11.16 14.85
CA GLU A 104 -2.06 11.93 15.83
C GLU A 104 -2.73 11.94 17.21
N ALA A 105 -1.94 12.22 18.26
CA ALA A 105 -2.41 12.13 19.65
C ALA A 105 -3.50 13.17 19.99
N PRO A 106 -4.57 12.80 20.72
CA PRO A 106 -5.61 13.73 21.16
C PRO A 106 -5.11 14.86 22.06
N GLY A 107 -5.32 16.08 21.59
CA GLY A 107 -5.25 17.31 22.39
C GLY A 107 -6.49 17.49 23.27
N GLN A 108 -6.69 18.72 23.77
CA GLN A 108 -7.88 19.07 24.58
C GLN A 108 -9.17 19.21 23.73
N ASP A 109 -9.03 19.43 22.43
CA ASP A 109 -10.17 19.48 21.50
C ASP A 109 -10.57 18.09 21.03
N PRO A 110 -11.88 17.84 20.78
CA PRO A 110 -12.33 16.58 20.22
C PRO A 110 -11.65 16.30 18.88
N ILE A 111 -10.94 15.16 18.79
CA ILE A 111 -10.37 14.70 17.53
C ILE A 111 -11.46 14.00 16.73
N ARG A 112 -11.58 14.36 15.45
CA ARG A 112 -12.46 13.72 14.47
C ARG A 112 -11.62 12.93 13.47
N ILE A 113 -11.86 11.64 13.38
CA ILE A 113 -11.19 10.75 12.44
C ILE A 113 -12.22 10.22 11.44
N PRO A 114 -12.12 10.56 10.14
CA PRO A 114 -13.02 10.01 9.15
C PRO A 114 -12.75 8.52 8.95
N VAL A 115 -13.76 7.70 9.18
CA VAL A 115 -13.77 6.25 8.97
C VAL A 115 -14.54 5.96 7.71
N LEU A 116 -13.82 5.55 6.65
CA LEU A 116 -14.41 5.16 5.38
C LEU A 116 -14.87 3.69 5.44
N LEU A 117 -16.17 3.46 5.65
CA LEU A 117 -16.75 2.13 5.86
C LEU A 117 -16.54 1.20 4.67
N ASN A 118 -16.66 1.72 3.44
CA ASN A 118 -16.52 0.93 2.22
C ASN A 118 -15.13 0.28 2.07
N ARG A 119 -14.12 0.70 2.83
CA ARG A 119 -12.83 0.00 2.85
C ARG A 119 -12.94 -1.41 3.40
N SER A 120 -13.79 -1.65 4.40
CA SER A 120 -13.91 -2.93 5.09
C SER A 120 -15.30 -3.56 5.02
N ILE A 121 -16.30 -2.82 4.55
CA ILE A 121 -17.69 -3.26 4.45
C ILE A 121 -18.21 -3.03 3.03
N VAL A 122 -18.73 -4.09 2.41
CA VAL A 122 -19.42 -4.02 1.11
C VAL A 122 -20.92 -4.15 1.36
N PHE A 123 -21.67 -3.08 1.14
CA PHE A 123 -23.13 -3.14 1.12
C PHE A 123 -23.60 -3.68 -0.23
N GLN A 124 -24.42 -4.73 -0.20
CA GLN A 124 -24.92 -5.44 -1.38
C GLN A 124 -26.38 -5.11 -1.68
N GLN A 125 -27.13 -4.67 -0.66
CA GLN A 125 -28.56 -4.41 -0.77
C GLN A 125 -28.91 -3.02 -0.26
N PRO A 126 -29.89 -2.34 -0.89
CA PRO A 126 -30.45 -1.12 -0.32
C PRO A 126 -31.20 -1.44 0.99
N GLY A 127 -31.26 -0.46 1.88
CA GLY A 127 -31.91 -0.61 3.18
C GLY A 127 -31.38 0.35 4.23
N TYR A 128 -31.97 0.28 5.41
CA TYR A 128 -31.51 1.02 6.57
C TYR A 128 -30.54 0.16 7.39
N TYR A 129 -29.37 0.72 7.69
CA TYR A 129 -28.33 0.06 8.46
C TYR A 129 -27.95 0.89 9.69
N GLN A 130 -27.65 0.21 10.79
CA GLN A 130 -27.07 0.82 11.98
C GLN A 130 -25.63 0.37 12.14
N ILE A 131 -24.74 1.34 12.34
CA ILE A 131 -23.29 1.13 12.45
C ILE A 131 -22.85 1.45 13.87
N THR A 132 -22.10 0.53 14.47
CA THR A 132 -21.33 0.79 15.70
C THR A 132 -19.88 0.37 15.49
N ILE A 133 -18.96 1.00 16.21
CA ILE A 133 -17.55 0.63 16.20
C ILE A 133 -17.13 0.26 17.62
N THR A 134 -16.58 -0.93 17.79
CA THR A 134 -15.98 -1.40 19.04
C THR A 134 -14.46 -1.32 18.94
N MET A 135 -13.81 -0.59 19.84
CA MET A 135 -12.36 -0.45 19.89
C MET A 135 -11.83 -0.55 21.31
N ASN A 136 -10.52 -0.68 21.46
CA ASN A 136 -9.89 -0.56 22.77
C ASN A 136 -10.02 0.88 23.27
N ARG A 137 -10.32 1.03 24.56
CA ARG A 137 -10.37 2.34 25.21
C ARG A 137 -9.03 3.06 25.02
N PRO A 138 -9.02 4.36 24.65
CA PRO A 138 -7.80 5.16 24.62
C PRO A 138 -7.13 5.19 25.99
N ASP A 139 -5.83 4.88 26.06
CA ASP A 139 -5.08 4.91 27.31
C ASP A 139 -4.56 6.34 27.59
N PRO A 140 -4.60 6.78 28.87
CA PRO A 140 -3.88 7.98 29.27
C PRO A 140 -2.37 7.73 29.05
N SER A 141 -1.68 8.69 28.44
CA SER A 141 -0.26 8.60 28.14
C SER A 141 0.53 8.46 29.44
N SER A 142 0.94 7.25 29.80
CA SER A 142 1.84 7.07 30.94
C SER A 142 3.21 7.58 30.53
N THR A 143 3.61 8.73 31.06
CA THR A 143 4.97 9.23 30.99
C THR A 143 5.95 8.18 31.52
N GLY A 144 6.75 7.59 30.62
CA GLY A 144 8.06 7.03 30.95
C GLY A 144 8.15 5.63 31.57
N VAL A 145 7.06 4.95 31.90
CA VAL A 145 7.12 3.57 32.38
C VAL A 145 6.60 2.63 31.30
N ARG A 146 7.44 1.71 30.82
CA ARG A 146 7.00 0.53 30.06
C ARG A 146 6.07 -0.28 30.97
N THR A 147 4.78 0.05 30.94
CA THR A 147 3.76 -0.84 31.47
C THR A 147 3.76 -2.12 30.62
N PRO A 148 3.56 -3.30 31.25
CA PRO A 148 3.28 -4.51 30.49
C PRO A 148 2.04 -4.27 29.63
N GLU A 149 1.99 -4.95 28.50
CA GLU A 149 0.94 -4.93 27.47
C GLU A 149 -0.43 -4.38 27.94
N PRO A 150 -1.07 -3.49 27.16
CA PRO A 150 -2.37 -2.94 27.53
C PRO A 150 -3.32 -4.10 27.86
N LYS A 151 -3.76 -4.17 29.13
CA LYS A 151 -4.72 -5.18 29.56
C LYS A 151 -5.95 -5.01 28.66
N ALA A 152 -6.39 -6.11 28.03
CA ALA A 152 -7.58 -6.22 27.19
C ALA A 152 -8.91 -5.96 27.93
N CYS A 153 -8.93 -5.08 28.93
CA CYS A 153 -9.96 -5.02 29.94
C CYS A 153 -11.07 -4.02 29.63
N CYS A 154 -10.92 -3.13 28.64
CA CYS A 154 -11.96 -2.14 28.35
C CYS A 154 -12.08 -1.90 26.84
N ARG A 155 -12.87 -2.75 26.16
CA ARG A 155 -13.39 -2.39 24.83
C ARG A 155 -14.56 -1.43 25.01
N GLU A 156 -14.53 -0.33 24.29
CA GLU A 156 -15.59 0.67 24.24
C GLU A 156 -16.32 0.56 22.90
N THR A 157 -17.65 0.62 22.92
CA THR A 157 -18.48 0.62 21.71
C THR A 157 -19.15 1.97 21.59
N THR A 158 -19.07 2.58 20.41
CA THR A 158 -19.72 3.85 20.12
C THR A 158 -21.24 3.75 20.19
N ASN A 159 -21.92 4.89 20.20
CA ASN A 159 -23.34 4.95 19.83
C ASN A 159 -23.57 4.37 18.42
N ALA A 160 -24.81 3.96 18.16
CA ALA A 160 -25.26 3.53 16.85
C ALA A 160 -25.57 4.74 15.96
N VAL A 161 -25.05 4.73 14.73
CA VAL A 161 -25.39 5.69 13.68
C VAL A 161 -26.21 5.00 12.61
N GLY A 162 -27.40 5.53 12.33
CA GLY A 162 -28.27 5.08 11.26
C GLY A 162 -27.87 5.67 9.92
N ILE A 163 -27.76 4.82 8.90
CA ILE A 163 -27.56 5.22 7.51
C ILE A 163 -28.62 4.55 6.62
N GLU A 164 -29.05 5.24 5.58
CA GLU A 164 -29.96 4.74 4.56
C GLU A 164 -29.18 4.56 3.26
N ILE A 165 -29.20 3.33 2.73
CA ILE A 165 -28.58 2.98 1.46
C ILE A 165 -29.68 2.78 0.42
N LEU A 166 -29.64 3.59 -0.61
CA LEU A 166 -30.58 3.58 -1.73
C LEU A 166 -30.03 2.76 -2.89
N GLN A 167 -30.94 2.22 -3.70
CA GLN A 167 -30.57 1.59 -4.96
C GLN A 167 -29.94 2.63 -5.90
N ARG A 168 -28.87 2.25 -6.58
CA ARG A 168 -28.34 3.01 -7.71
C ARG A 168 -28.90 2.46 -9.02
N ASN A 169 -29.28 3.36 -9.92
CA ASN A 169 -29.66 2.99 -11.29
C ASN A 169 -28.42 2.64 -12.11
N ASP A 170 -28.48 1.57 -12.90
CA ASP A 170 -27.36 1.11 -13.72
C ASP A 170 -26.90 2.16 -14.75
N HIS A 171 -27.83 2.94 -15.32
CA HIS A 171 -27.49 4.02 -16.25
C HIS A 171 -26.71 5.15 -15.56
N GLU A 172 -27.18 5.59 -14.39
CA GLU A 172 -26.50 6.60 -13.58
C GLU A 172 -25.10 6.11 -13.15
N GLU A 173 -24.98 4.83 -12.81
CA GLU A 173 -23.70 4.24 -12.46
C GLU A 173 -22.74 4.22 -13.66
N SER A 174 -23.22 3.83 -14.84
CA SER A 174 -22.44 3.82 -16.08
C SER A 174 -21.91 5.22 -16.44
N GLU A 175 -22.75 6.25 -16.35
CA GLU A 175 -22.34 7.64 -16.56
C GLU A 175 -21.25 8.07 -15.57
N LEU A 176 -21.41 7.71 -14.29
CA LEU A 176 -20.41 8.00 -13.27
C LEU A 176 -19.10 7.24 -13.52
N VAL A 177 -19.15 5.96 -13.92
CA VAL A 177 -17.97 5.17 -14.28
C VAL A 177 -17.22 5.85 -15.42
N ALA A 178 -17.93 6.28 -16.48
CA ALA A 178 -17.32 6.97 -17.60
C ALA A 178 -16.66 8.29 -17.17
N GLN A 179 -17.35 9.08 -16.35
CA GLN A 179 -16.82 10.33 -15.79
C GLN A 179 -15.55 10.10 -14.96
N LEU A 180 -15.59 9.17 -14.00
CA LEU A 180 -14.45 8.90 -13.11
C LEU A 180 -13.27 8.29 -13.88
N SER A 181 -13.54 7.41 -14.85
CA SER A 181 -12.50 6.84 -15.70
C SER A 181 -11.82 7.92 -16.54
N SER A 182 -12.58 8.85 -17.12
CA SER A 182 -12.03 9.98 -17.86
C SER A 182 -11.17 10.90 -16.98
N LEU A 183 -11.56 11.14 -15.73
CA LEU A 183 -10.76 11.90 -14.77
C LEU A 183 -9.45 11.17 -14.41
N LEU A 184 -9.46 9.84 -14.29
CA LEU A 184 -8.25 9.05 -14.05
C LEU A 184 -7.35 8.91 -15.28
N GLU A 185 -7.88 9.07 -16.50
CA GLU A 185 -7.04 9.09 -17.70
C GLU A 185 -6.21 10.38 -17.82
N GLN A 186 -6.61 11.45 -17.12
CA GLN A 186 -5.82 12.68 -17.04
C GLN A 186 -4.55 12.38 -16.26
N LYS A 187 -3.41 12.40 -16.96
CA LYS A 187 -2.10 12.16 -16.34
C LYS A 187 -1.85 13.24 -15.27
N PRO A 188 -1.39 12.85 -14.07
CA PRO A 188 -0.99 13.84 -13.08
C PRO A 188 0.20 14.63 -13.61
N ASP A 189 0.15 15.96 -13.46
CA ASP A 189 1.29 16.84 -13.75
C ASP A 189 2.31 16.69 -12.62
N THR A 190 3.07 15.60 -12.69
CA THR A 190 4.18 15.30 -11.77
C THR A 190 5.40 16.16 -12.03
N PHE A 191 5.43 16.86 -13.17
CA PHE A 191 6.44 17.84 -13.50
C PHE A 191 6.10 19.21 -12.90
N PRO A 192 7.14 20.02 -12.58
CA PRO A 192 6.92 21.39 -12.15
C PRO A 192 6.11 22.14 -13.21
N SER A 193 5.12 22.91 -12.77
CA SER A 193 4.30 23.70 -13.68
C SER A 193 5.15 24.69 -14.50
N ASP A 194 4.69 25.03 -15.70
CA ASP A 194 5.32 26.07 -16.52
C ASP A 194 5.44 27.40 -15.77
N ASP A 195 4.44 27.71 -14.95
CA ASP A 195 4.42 28.92 -14.13
C ASP A 195 5.45 28.86 -13.00
N PHE A 196 5.60 27.71 -12.32
CA PHE A 196 6.69 27.50 -11.38
C PHE A 196 8.05 27.66 -12.06
N THR A 197 8.26 27.04 -13.23
CA THR A 197 9.51 27.13 -13.98
C THR A 197 9.84 28.58 -14.37
N LYS A 198 8.83 29.36 -14.80
CA LYS A 198 8.98 30.80 -15.13
C LYS A 198 9.29 31.65 -13.91
N GLN A 199 8.73 31.34 -12.74
CA GLN A 199 9.00 32.05 -11.49
C GLN A 199 10.36 31.69 -10.89
N GLN A 200 10.79 30.43 -11.01
CA GLN A 200 12.01 29.92 -10.40
C GLN A 200 13.27 30.43 -11.11
N LYS A 201 13.24 30.48 -12.45
CA LYS A 201 14.41 30.88 -13.27
C LYS A 201 15.04 32.23 -12.86
N PRO A 202 14.29 33.35 -12.74
CA PRO A 202 14.88 34.63 -12.34
C PRO A 202 15.44 34.59 -10.91
N LEU A 203 14.84 33.80 -10.01
CA LEU A 203 15.32 33.66 -8.63
C LEU A 203 16.63 32.88 -8.56
N LEU A 204 16.78 31.83 -9.39
CA LEU A 204 18.01 31.07 -9.55
C LEU A 204 19.13 31.91 -10.18
N ASP A 205 18.81 32.66 -11.22
CA ASP A 205 19.75 33.56 -11.88
C ASP A 205 20.25 34.63 -10.90
N GLU A 206 19.35 35.22 -10.09
CA GLU A 206 19.71 36.19 -9.05
C GLU A 206 20.56 35.56 -7.93
N LEU A 207 20.26 34.34 -7.50
CA LEU A 207 21.11 33.60 -6.54
C LEU A 207 22.51 33.34 -7.09
N GLN A 208 22.62 32.94 -8.36
CA GLN A 208 23.91 32.70 -9.01
C GLN A 208 24.73 33.98 -9.09
N ASP A 209 24.10 35.12 -9.39
CA ASP A 209 24.80 36.40 -9.47
C ASP A 209 25.24 36.91 -8.09
N ILE A 210 24.43 36.69 -7.05
CA ILE A 210 24.82 36.94 -5.65
C ILE A 210 26.01 36.05 -5.26
N ALA A 211 25.99 34.77 -5.62
CA ALA A 211 27.06 33.82 -5.31
C ALA A 211 28.39 34.18 -6.00
N LYS A 212 28.36 34.81 -7.17
CA LYS A 212 29.57 35.29 -7.88
C LYS A 212 30.19 36.53 -7.23
N ASN A 213 29.43 37.33 -6.47
CA ASN A 213 29.90 38.55 -5.81
C ASN A 213 29.39 38.68 -4.36
N PRO A 214 29.82 37.79 -3.44
CA PRO A 214 29.29 37.71 -2.08
C PRO A 214 29.60 38.94 -1.21
N LEU A 215 30.69 39.67 -1.49
CA LEU A 215 31.10 40.86 -0.73
C LEU A 215 30.22 42.09 -1.02
N ALA A 216 29.44 42.09 -2.10
CA ALA A 216 28.49 43.14 -2.46
C ALA A 216 27.02 42.78 -2.13
N ALA A 217 26.78 41.58 -1.60
CA ALA A 217 25.46 41.05 -1.37
C ALA A 217 24.87 41.52 -0.04
N ASN A 218 23.68 42.14 -0.07
CA ASN A 218 22.92 42.47 1.13
C ASN A 218 22.35 41.17 1.76
N PRO A 219 22.71 40.82 3.01
CA PRO A 219 22.21 39.61 3.68
C PRO A 219 20.68 39.53 3.76
N GLN A 220 20.00 40.66 3.89
CA GLN A 220 18.53 40.72 3.93
C GLN A 220 17.92 40.39 2.56
N ARG A 221 18.57 40.80 1.47
CA ARG A 221 18.15 40.47 0.10
C ARG A 221 18.30 38.98 -0.17
N MET A 222 19.40 38.39 0.28
CA MET A 222 19.64 36.95 0.16
C MET A 222 18.62 36.12 0.96
N MET A 223 18.34 36.50 2.23
CA MET A 223 17.30 35.82 3.02
C MET A 223 15.93 35.91 2.35
N LYS A 224 15.54 37.10 1.88
CA LYS A 224 14.27 37.30 1.17
C LYS A 224 14.15 36.43 -0.08
N LEU A 225 15.25 36.29 -0.84
CA LEU A 225 15.29 35.46 -2.05
C LEU A 225 15.12 33.97 -1.72
N VAL A 226 15.83 33.49 -0.70
CA VAL A 226 15.69 32.10 -0.21
C VAL A 226 14.27 31.83 0.31
N ASP A 227 13.69 32.75 1.08
CA ASP A 227 12.31 32.62 1.58
C ASP A 227 11.30 32.58 0.43
N THR A 228 11.51 33.40 -0.61
CA THR A 228 10.65 33.42 -1.81
C THR A 228 10.74 32.10 -2.57
N MET A 229 11.94 31.55 -2.75
CA MET A 229 12.13 30.25 -3.40
C MET A 229 11.49 29.12 -2.59
N ARG A 230 11.69 29.11 -1.27
CA ARG A 230 11.06 28.10 -0.40
C ARG A 230 9.53 28.17 -0.49
N ALA A 231 8.94 29.36 -0.43
CA ALA A 231 7.50 29.53 -0.57
C ALA A 231 6.97 29.04 -1.94
N ALA A 232 7.70 29.31 -3.02
CA ALA A 232 7.34 28.82 -4.36
C ALA A 232 7.43 27.29 -4.46
N GLU A 233 8.49 26.68 -3.90
CA GLU A 233 8.64 25.23 -3.83
C GLU A 233 7.54 24.57 -3.00
N ASP A 234 7.23 25.13 -1.82
CA ASP A 234 6.17 24.62 -0.95
C ASP A 234 4.79 24.71 -1.64
N ALA A 235 4.53 25.78 -2.39
CA ALA A 235 3.31 25.95 -3.17
C ALA A 235 3.19 24.90 -4.30
N GLU A 236 4.28 24.65 -5.04
CA GLU A 236 4.30 23.65 -6.12
C GLU A 236 4.17 22.22 -5.57
N VAL A 237 4.84 21.91 -4.46
CA VAL A 237 4.66 20.63 -3.75
C VAL A 237 3.22 20.49 -3.25
N GLY A 238 2.62 21.56 -2.72
CA GLY A 238 1.22 21.60 -2.31
C GLY A 238 0.26 21.31 -3.48
N ARG A 239 0.52 21.90 -4.66
CA ARG A 239 -0.23 21.64 -5.90
C ARG A 239 -0.18 20.17 -6.31
N ILE A 240 1.04 19.60 -6.38
CA ILE A 240 1.24 18.19 -6.76
C ILE A 240 0.54 17.26 -5.76
N LYS A 241 0.69 17.50 -4.46
CA LYS A 241 0.00 16.72 -3.42
C LYS A 241 -1.52 16.77 -3.57
N LYS A 242 -2.09 17.96 -3.81
CA LYS A 242 -3.53 18.12 -4.02
C LYS A 242 -4.03 17.38 -5.27
N GLN A 243 -3.26 17.39 -6.36
CA GLN A 243 -3.59 16.65 -7.58
C GLN A 243 -3.55 15.13 -7.34
N LYS A 244 -2.51 14.63 -6.67
CA LYS A 244 -2.41 13.22 -6.28
C LYS A 244 -3.58 12.79 -5.40
N GLU A 245 -3.93 13.58 -4.39
CA GLU A 245 -5.07 13.26 -3.51
C GLU A 245 -6.40 13.30 -4.28
N SER A 246 -6.62 14.27 -5.17
CA SER A 246 -7.82 14.31 -6.01
C SER A 246 -7.94 13.07 -6.91
N ARG A 247 -6.83 12.63 -7.51
CA ARG A 247 -6.77 11.40 -8.31
C ARG A 247 -7.08 10.18 -7.45
N ARG A 248 -6.45 10.06 -6.28
CA ARG A 248 -6.70 8.99 -5.30
C ARG A 248 -8.16 8.92 -4.88
N GLN A 249 -8.79 10.04 -4.58
CA GLN A 249 -10.23 10.10 -4.23
C GLN A 249 -11.12 9.67 -5.41
N THR A 250 -10.74 10.03 -6.63
CA THR A 250 -11.43 9.56 -7.85
C THR A 250 -11.33 8.03 -7.99
N ALA A 251 -10.14 7.47 -7.76
CA ALA A 251 -9.89 6.03 -7.78
C ALA A 251 -10.68 5.30 -6.69
N ILE A 252 -10.70 5.83 -5.46
CA ILE A 252 -11.51 5.31 -4.35
C ILE A 252 -12.99 5.29 -4.72
N ARG A 253 -13.52 6.37 -5.32
CA ARG A 253 -14.92 6.43 -5.69
C ARG A 253 -15.28 5.40 -6.78
N LEU A 254 -14.43 5.25 -7.78
CA LEU A 254 -14.62 4.24 -8.83
C LEU A 254 -14.53 2.81 -8.28
N SER A 255 -13.63 2.56 -7.33
CA SER A 255 -13.41 1.23 -6.77
C SER A 255 -14.63 0.68 -6.00
N TYR A 256 -15.49 1.56 -5.47
CA TYR A 256 -16.71 1.18 -4.75
C TYR A 256 -17.94 0.93 -5.62
N LEU A 257 -17.95 1.39 -6.87
CA LEU A 257 -19.03 1.12 -7.82
C LEU A 257 -19.11 -0.39 -8.12
N GLN A 258 -20.28 -0.91 -8.46
CA GLN A 258 -20.56 -2.35 -8.32
C GLN A 258 -21.01 -3.06 -9.60
N GLY A 259 -21.54 -2.32 -10.56
CA GLY A 259 -22.08 -2.78 -11.82
C GLY A 259 -21.01 -3.16 -12.84
N ASP A 260 -21.45 -3.73 -13.95
CA ASP A 260 -20.58 -4.36 -14.94
C ASP A 260 -19.56 -3.40 -15.57
N ASP A 261 -19.95 -2.14 -15.82
CA ASP A 261 -19.03 -1.13 -16.36
C ASP A 261 -17.95 -0.76 -15.33
N ALA A 262 -18.30 -0.71 -14.05
CA ALA A 262 -17.33 -0.53 -12.98
C ALA A 262 -16.36 -1.72 -12.90
N VAL A 263 -16.86 -2.96 -13.07
CA VAL A 263 -15.99 -4.16 -13.13
C VAL A 263 -14.98 -4.04 -14.27
N ARG A 264 -15.43 -3.69 -15.48
CA ARG A 264 -14.54 -3.49 -16.64
C ARG A 264 -13.52 -2.40 -16.38
N ALA A 265 -13.93 -1.27 -15.80
CA ALA A 265 -13.05 -0.17 -15.47
C ALA A 265 -11.99 -0.56 -14.42
N LYS A 266 -12.39 -1.25 -13.34
CA LYS A 266 -11.46 -1.73 -12.31
C LYS A 266 -10.42 -2.69 -12.89
N VAL A 267 -10.86 -3.68 -13.68
CA VAL A 267 -9.93 -4.62 -14.31
C VAL A 267 -9.00 -3.89 -15.27
N ARG A 268 -9.51 -2.97 -16.09
CA ARG A 268 -8.67 -2.13 -16.96
C ARG A 268 -7.58 -1.40 -16.18
N TRP A 269 -7.92 -0.79 -15.04
CA TRP A 269 -6.95 -0.06 -14.21
C TRP A 269 -5.97 -0.97 -13.49
N ILE A 270 -6.39 -2.17 -13.06
CA ILE A 270 -5.46 -3.21 -12.54
C ILE A 270 -4.41 -3.59 -13.58
N LEU A 271 -4.80 -3.68 -14.86
CA LEU A 271 -3.90 -4.03 -15.97
C LEU A 271 -3.04 -2.86 -16.45
N ALA A 272 -3.49 -1.62 -16.22
CA ALA A 272 -2.79 -0.42 -16.66
C ALA A 272 -1.76 0.10 -15.64
N ASP A 273 -1.85 -0.32 -14.38
CA ASP A 273 -1.00 0.19 -13.30
C ASP A 273 0.44 -0.32 -13.46
N PRO A 274 1.41 0.58 -13.69
CA PRO A 274 2.81 0.17 -13.64
C PRO A 274 3.15 -0.22 -12.19
N GLU A 275 3.74 -1.39 -11.98
CA GLU A 275 4.25 -1.81 -10.65
C GLU A 275 5.49 -0.99 -10.20
N ASP A 276 5.65 0.25 -10.67
CA ASP A 276 6.74 1.16 -10.28
C ASP A 276 6.45 1.92 -8.97
N GLY A 277 5.21 1.82 -8.46
CA GLY A 277 4.79 2.36 -7.17
C GLY A 277 4.56 3.88 -7.18
N GLU A 278 4.48 4.53 -8.35
CA GLU A 278 4.21 5.97 -8.43
C GLU A 278 2.71 6.33 -8.30
N ASP A 279 1.83 5.40 -8.67
CA ASP A 279 0.36 5.49 -8.59
C ASP A 279 -0.19 4.30 -7.78
N ASP A 280 -1.13 4.53 -6.85
CA ASP A 280 -1.79 3.48 -6.06
C ASP A 280 -3.14 3.05 -6.66
N THR A 281 -3.47 3.53 -7.86
CA THR A 281 -4.77 3.31 -8.51
C THR A 281 -5.08 1.83 -8.72
N GLY A 282 -4.18 1.01 -9.27
CA GLY A 282 -4.44 -0.40 -9.50
C GLY A 282 -4.64 -1.18 -8.20
N LEU A 283 -3.87 -0.86 -7.15
CA LEU A 283 -4.07 -1.42 -5.81
C LEU A 283 -5.43 -1.03 -5.21
N LEU A 284 -5.89 0.21 -5.39
CA LEU A 284 -7.23 0.64 -4.98
C LEU A 284 -8.32 -0.12 -5.72
N MET A 285 -8.15 -0.36 -7.04
CA MET A 285 -9.10 -1.13 -7.83
C MET A 285 -9.12 -2.60 -7.43
N LEU A 286 -7.96 -3.20 -7.15
CA LEU A 286 -7.84 -4.53 -6.56
C LEU A 286 -8.63 -4.61 -5.25
N GLY A 287 -8.47 -3.61 -4.37
CA GLY A 287 -9.27 -3.43 -3.17
C GLY A 287 -10.78 -3.46 -3.44
N GLY A 288 -11.20 -2.70 -4.47
CA GLY A 288 -12.57 -2.50 -4.92
C GLY A 288 -13.24 -3.71 -5.60
N LEU A 289 -12.51 -4.75 -5.99
CA LEU A 289 -13.11 -5.93 -6.65
C LEU A 289 -14.14 -6.66 -5.77
N ALA A 290 -14.03 -6.57 -4.45
CA ALA A 290 -15.05 -7.15 -3.57
C ALA A 290 -16.40 -6.42 -3.62
N HIS A 291 -16.46 -5.21 -4.20
CA HIS A 291 -17.71 -4.47 -4.37
C HIS A 291 -18.49 -4.90 -5.63
N SER A 292 -17.91 -5.71 -6.50
CA SER A 292 -18.54 -6.11 -7.76
C SER A 292 -19.74 -7.03 -7.53
N ARG A 293 -20.89 -6.72 -8.15
CA ARG A 293 -22.08 -7.60 -8.15
C ARG A 293 -21.93 -8.79 -9.09
N ASN A 294 -21.14 -8.63 -10.16
CA ASN A 294 -20.96 -9.64 -11.20
C ASN A 294 -19.57 -10.29 -11.12
N LEU A 295 -19.41 -11.24 -10.20
CA LEU A 295 -18.15 -11.95 -9.97
C LEU A 295 -17.77 -12.86 -11.15
N GLN A 296 -18.73 -13.38 -11.92
CA GLN A 296 -18.48 -14.15 -13.13
C GLN A 296 -17.82 -13.30 -14.22
N LEU A 297 -18.36 -12.12 -14.50
CA LEU A 297 -17.74 -11.17 -15.44
C LEU A 297 -16.35 -10.78 -14.98
N GLN A 298 -16.18 -10.50 -13.68
CA GLN A 298 -14.88 -10.20 -13.09
C GLN A 298 -13.88 -11.33 -13.33
N LEU A 299 -14.25 -12.58 -13.03
CA LEU A 299 -13.39 -13.74 -13.24
C LEU A 299 -13.03 -13.90 -14.73
N GLN A 300 -14.01 -13.78 -15.63
CA GLN A 300 -13.80 -13.92 -17.07
C GLN A 300 -12.79 -12.88 -17.60
N LEU A 301 -12.93 -11.61 -17.21
CA LEU A 301 -12.03 -10.54 -17.64
C LEU A 301 -10.61 -10.78 -17.13
N LEU A 302 -10.47 -11.16 -15.86
CA LEU A 302 -9.16 -11.44 -15.26
C LEU A 302 -8.50 -12.68 -15.87
N GLN A 303 -9.25 -13.76 -16.14
CA GLN A 303 -8.72 -14.96 -16.79
C GLN A 303 -8.28 -14.66 -18.23
N THR A 304 -9.07 -13.87 -18.95
CA THR A 304 -8.71 -13.41 -20.30
C THR A 304 -7.39 -12.66 -20.26
N ALA A 305 -7.24 -11.71 -19.34
CA ALA A 305 -6.00 -10.95 -19.17
C ALA A 305 -4.80 -11.81 -18.74
N TRP A 306 -5.01 -12.82 -17.89
CA TRP A 306 -3.95 -13.78 -17.49
C TRP A 306 -3.41 -14.58 -18.67
N SER A 307 -4.32 -15.03 -19.53
CA SER A 307 -4.00 -15.84 -20.72
C SER A 307 -3.46 -15.02 -21.89
N ASP A 308 -3.54 -13.69 -21.84
CA ASP A 308 -3.10 -12.82 -22.93
C ASP A 308 -1.57 -12.84 -23.09
N ILE A 309 -1.11 -13.28 -24.25
CA ILE A 309 0.33 -13.31 -24.62
C ILE A 309 0.90 -11.89 -24.82
N GLY A 310 0.03 -10.92 -25.10
CA GLY A 310 0.36 -9.51 -25.24
C GLY A 310 0.53 -8.76 -23.91
N HIS A 311 0.10 -9.37 -22.80
CA HIS A 311 0.14 -8.76 -21.48
C HIS A 311 1.10 -9.49 -20.54
N VAL A 312 1.90 -8.74 -19.77
CA VAL A 312 2.83 -9.31 -18.80
C VAL A 312 2.07 -9.63 -17.51
N PRO A 313 2.15 -10.87 -16.98
CA PRO A 313 1.54 -11.19 -15.70
C PRO A 313 2.13 -10.35 -14.56
N THR A 314 1.27 -9.88 -13.67
CA THR A 314 1.63 -9.07 -12.50
C THR A 314 1.14 -9.73 -11.21
N GLU A 315 1.76 -9.41 -10.07
CA GLU A 315 1.32 -9.93 -8.77
C GLU A 315 -0.07 -9.37 -8.42
N THR A 316 -0.36 -8.15 -8.86
CA THR A 316 -1.68 -7.51 -8.71
C THR A 316 -2.76 -8.28 -9.49
N LEU A 317 -2.48 -8.67 -10.74
CA LEU A 317 -3.41 -9.48 -11.56
C LEU A 317 -3.63 -10.87 -10.96
N GLN A 318 -2.56 -11.55 -10.52
CA GLN A 318 -2.67 -12.84 -9.85
C GLN A 318 -3.51 -12.73 -8.57
N SER A 319 -3.26 -11.70 -7.75
CA SER A 319 -4.03 -11.45 -6.52
C SER A 319 -5.50 -11.19 -6.80
N ALA A 320 -5.82 -10.47 -7.88
CA ALA A 320 -7.19 -10.23 -8.33
C ALA A 320 -7.90 -11.53 -8.70
N LEU A 321 -7.25 -12.42 -9.45
CA LEU A 321 -7.78 -13.74 -9.83
C LEU A 321 -8.11 -14.58 -8.61
N GLN A 322 -7.13 -14.74 -7.72
CA GLN A 322 -7.27 -15.57 -6.52
C GLN A 322 -8.39 -15.06 -5.61
N ARG A 323 -8.44 -13.74 -5.39
CA ARG A 323 -9.51 -13.12 -4.59
C ARG A 323 -10.88 -13.31 -5.21
N THR A 324 -10.99 -13.24 -6.54
CA THR A 324 -12.25 -13.44 -7.26
C THR A 324 -12.72 -14.89 -7.14
N LYS A 325 -11.82 -15.86 -7.39
CA LYS A 325 -12.09 -17.30 -7.23
C LYS A 325 -12.50 -17.64 -5.80
N ALA A 326 -11.79 -17.12 -4.81
CA ALA A 326 -12.13 -17.31 -3.40
C ALA A 326 -13.51 -16.74 -3.06
N SER A 327 -13.84 -15.55 -3.57
CA SER A 327 -15.14 -14.90 -3.35
C SER A 327 -16.28 -15.72 -3.98
N LEU A 328 -16.10 -16.25 -5.19
CA LEU A 328 -17.06 -17.14 -5.85
C LEU A 328 -17.29 -18.45 -5.09
N ASN A 329 -16.25 -18.96 -4.42
CA ASN A 329 -16.31 -20.18 -3.62
C ASN A 329 -16.70 -19.93 -2.15
N HIS A 330 -17.03 -18.68 -1.78
CA HIS A 330 -17.31 -18.27 -0.40
C HIS A 330 -16.19 -18.61 0.61
N VAL A 331 -14.94 -18.64 0.13
CA VAL A 331 -13.75 -18.89 0.95
C VAL A 331 -13.17 -17.54 1.41
N PRO A 332 -12.87 -17.35 2.71
CA PRO A 332 -12.21 -16.14 3.16
C PRO A 332 -10.82 -16.02 2.53
N PHE A 333 -10.56 -14.87 1.89
CA PHE A 333 -9.27 -14.56 1.28
C PHE A 333 -8.58 -13.43 2.08
N VAL A 334 -7.33 -13.66 2.47
CA VAL A 334 -6.48 -12.65 3.12
C VAL A 334 -5.45 -12.21 2.09
N LEU A 335 -5.34 -10.91 1.81
CA LEU A 335 -4.28 -10.39 0.93
C LEU A 335 -2.91 -10.71 1.53
N TYR A 336 -2.08 -11.46 0.81
CA TYR A 336 -0.80 -11.98 1.30
C TYR A 336 0.38 -11.03 1.08
N TYR A 337 0.18 -9.91 0.38
CA TYR A 337 1.20 -8.93 0.01
C TYR A 337 0.87 -7.52 0.49
N SER A 338 0.72 -7.34 1.79
CA SER A 338 0.87 -6.00 2.37
C SER A 338 2.23 -5.90 3.04
N ASP A 339 2.89 -4.75 2.86
CA ASP A 339 4.09 -4.42 3.63
C ASP A 339 3.84 -4.68 5.12
N GLY A 340 4.73 -5.43 5.76
CA GLY A 340 4.59 -5.83 7.16
C GLY A 340 3.94 -7.20 7.41
N VAL A 341 3.59 -7.96 6.37
CA VAL A 341 3.28 -9.39 6.54
C VAL A 341 4.57 -10.21 6.59
N PRO A 342 4.90 -10.90 7.70
CA PRO A 342 6.01 -11.84 7.70
C PRO A 342 5.78 -12.86 6.58
N ARG A 343 6.80 -13.10 5.73
CA ARG A 343 6.80 -14.12 4.66
C ARG A 343 6.40 -15.54 5.10
N ASN A 344 6.19 -15.75 6.40
CA ASN A 344 5.89 -17.01 7.05
C ASN A 344 4.38 -17.25 7.26
N PHE A 345 3.49 -16.35 6.81
CA PHE A 345 2.07 -16.72 6.66
C PHE A 345 1.94 -17.61 5.44
N LEU A 346 2.13 -18.91 5.68
CA LEU A 346 1.93 -19.93 4.66
C LEU A 346 0.49 -19.76 4.13
N PRO A 347 0.32 -19.58 2.80
CA PRO A 347 -1.01 -19.60 2.20
C PRO A 347 -1.73 -20.88 2.64
N HIS A 348 -3.06 -20.81 2.80
CA HIS A 348 -3.85 -22.02 2.96
C HIS A 348 -3.42 -23.00 1.85
N PRO A 349 -3.15 -24.29 2.12
CA PRO A 349 -2.56 -25.19 1.14
C PRO A 349 -3.27 -25.19 -0.23
N GLU A 350 -4.58 -24.97 -0.21
CA GLU A 350 -5.42 -24.83 -1.40
C GLU A 350 -5.12 -23.56 -2.21
N VAL A 351 -4.88 -22.42 -1.55
CA VAL A 351 -4.47 -21.16 -2.20
C VAL A 351 -3.07 -21.30 -2.79
N ALA A 352 -2.16 -21.99 -2.08
CA ALA A 352 -0.82 -22.29 -2.56
C ALA A 352 -0.86 -23.17 -3.82
N ALA A 353 -1.70 -24.21 -3.81
CA ALA A 353 -1.88 -25.11 -4.94
C ALA A 353 -2.54 -24.39 -6.12
N GLU A 354 -3.54 -23.54 -5.88
CA GLU A 354 -4.18 -22.74 -6.94
C GLU A 354 -3.19 -21.77 -7.57
N ARG A 355 -2.41 -21.05 -6.75
CA ARG A 355 -1.34 -20.17 -7.24
C ARG A 355 -0.37 -20.94 -8.14
N GLN A 356 0.05 -22.12 -7.70
CA GLN A 356 0.95 -22.97 -8.46
C GLN A 356 0.34 -23.38 -9.81
N ARG A 357 -0.95 -23.77 -9.84
CA ARG A 357 -1.66 -24.08 -11.10
C ARG A 357 -1.68 -22.90 -12.05
N GLU A 358 -1.99 -21.70 -11.57
CA GLU A 358 -2.01 -20.47 -12.37
C GLU A 358 -0.64 -20.16 -12.98
N LEU A 359 0.43 -20.34 -12.21
CA LEU A 359 1.80 -20.17 -12.71
C LEU A 359 2.18 -21.24 -13.74
N GLU A 360 1.71 -22.48 -13.56
CA GLU A 360 1.92 -23.56 -14.52
C GLU A 360 1.19 -23.32 -15.85
N GLU A 361 0.01 -22.68 -15.84
CA GLU A 361 -0.72 -22.28 -17.04
C GLU A 361 0.04 -21.27 -17.91
N LEU A 362 0.93 -20.47 -17.30
CA LEU A 362 1.75 -19.51 -18.05
C LEU A 362 2.90 -20.19 -18.81
N LEU A 363 3.40 -21.34 -18.34
CA LEU A 363 4.57 -22.01 -18.92
C LEU A 363 4.43 -22.30 -20.42
N PRO A 364 3.31 -22.89 -20.92
CA PRO A 364 3.15 -23.17 -22.35
C PRO A 364 3.05 -21.89 -23.20
N SER A 365 2.61 -20.77 -22.62
CA SER A 365 2.47 -19.49 -23.33
C SER A 365 3.79 -18.77 -23.54
N LEU A 366 4.83 -19.08 -22.75
CA LEU A 366 6.11 -18.36 -22.74
C LEU A 366 6.75 -18.22 -24.12
N GLN A 367 6.76 -19.29 -24.90
CA GLN A 367 7.39 -19.29 -26.23
C GLN A 367 6.59 -18.48 -27.26
N GLN A 368 5.30 -18.23 -26.99
CA GLN A 368 4.40 -17.50 -27.87
C GLN A 368 4.43 -15.99 -27.61
N ARG A 369 5.04 -15.56 -26.49
CA ARG A 369 5.15 -14.16 -26.09
C ARG A 369 6.30 -13.47 -26.85
N ALA A 370 6.08 -12.21 -27.24
CA ALA A 370 7.13 -11.36 -27.83
C ALA A 370 8.30 -11.14 -26.86
N SER A 371 9.52 -10.88 -27.35
CA SER A 371 10.74 -10.91 -26.50
C SER A 371 10.64 -10.09 -25.21
N PRO A 372 10.23 -8.80 -25.23
CA PRO A 372 10.12 -8.02 -23.99
C PRO A 372 9.11 -8.60 -22.99
N ASN A 373 7.95 -9.05 -23.48
CA ASN A 373 6.91 -9.66 -22.64
C ASN A 373 7.37 -11.01 -22.10
N ARG A 374 8.06 -11.81 -22.91
CA ARG A 374 8.60 -13.11 -22.52
C ARG A 374 9.64 -12.97 -21.43
N GLU A 375 10.54 -12.00 -21.54
CA GLU A 375 11.57 -11.71 -20.51
C GLU A 375 10.93 -11.28 -19.19
N GLN A 376 9.94 -10.39 -19.22
CA GLN A 376 9.24 -9.94 -18.00
C GLN A 376 8.36 -11.05 -17.40
N THR A 377 7.67 -11.82 -18.24
CA THR A 377 6.90 -13.00 -17.78
C THR A 377 7.83 -14.03 -17.14
N MET A 378 9.02 -14.25 -17.70
CA MET A 378 10.02 -15.12 -17.09
C MET A 378 10.49 -14.59 -15.74
N ALA A 379 10.74 -13.28 -15.64
CA ALA A 379 11.09 -12.65 -14.36
C ALA A 379 10.00 -12.90 -13.31
N PHE A 380 8.73 -12.67 -13.65
CA PHE A 380 7.59 -12.97 -12.78
C PHE A 380 7.58 -14.45 -12.32
N LEU A 381 7.70 -15.39 -13.26
CA LEU A 381 7.69 -16.83 -12.95
C LEU A 381 8.87 -17.26 -12.06
N ILE A 382 10.07 -16.71 -12.26
CA ILE A 382 11.26 -16.99 -11.45
C ILE A 382 11.01 -16.68 -9.97
N PHE A 383 10.26 -15.61 -9.67
CA PHE A 383 9.98 -15.21 -8.29
C PHE A 383 8.75 -15.90 -7.70
N GLY A 384 7.85 -16.43 -8.52
CA GLY A 384 6.60 -17.05 -8.08
C GLY A 384 6.62 -18.59 -7.98
N ILE A 385 7.42 -19.27 -8.81
CA ILE A 385 7.36 -20.74 -8.94
C ILE A 385 8.22 -21.44 -7.88
N ASN A 386 7.75 -22.60 -7.41
CA ASN A 386 8.49 -23.47 -6.50
C ASN A 386 9.86 -23.88 -7.09
N PRO A 387 10.96 -23.86 -6.32
CA PRO A 387 12.27 -24.32 -6.79
C PRO A 387 12.26 -25.70 -7.46
N ARG A 388 11.35 -26.61 -7.07
CA ARG A 388 11.20 -27.94 -7.68
C ARG A 388 10.79 -27.90 -9.16
N ASP A 389 10.05 -26.88 -9.58
CA ASP A 389 9.66 -26.67 -10.99
C ASP A 389 10.72 -25.87 -11.76
N GLY A 390 11.74 -25.37 -11.06
CA GLY A 390 12.90 -24.68 -11.63
C GLY A 390 13.57 -25.46 -12.76
N LEU A 391 13.58 -26.79 -12.66
CA LEU A 391 14.07 -27.71 -13.71
C LEU A 391 13.31 -27.56 -15.03
N ARG A 392 11.99 -27.34 -15.00
CA ARG A 392 11.16 -27.14 -16.21
C ARG A 392 11.38 -25.78 -16.83
N LEU A 393 11.65 -24.77 -16.00
CA LEU A 393 11.96 -23.41 -16.43
C LEU A 393 13.40 -23.26 -16.95
N ARG A 394 14.31 -24.15 -16.55
CA ARG A 394 15.75 -24.02 -16.81
C ARG A 394 16.09 -23.68 -18.27
N THR A 395 15.58 -24.46 -19.22
CA THR A 395 15.87 -24.26 -20.65
C THR A 395 15.39 -22.90 -21.14
N GLU A 396 14.27 -22.40 -20.62
CA GLU A 396 13.75 -21.09 -21.00
C GLU A 396 14.48 -19.95 -20.27
N ILE A 397 14.86 -20.15 -18.99
CA ILE A 397 15.73 -19.22 -18.25
C ILE A 397 17.05 -19.04 -19.00
N GLU A 398 17.71 -20.11 -19.42
CA GLU A 398 18.97 -20.05 -20.17
C GLU A 398 18.85 -19.26 -21.48
N LYS A 399 17.72 -19.40 -22.20
CA LYS A 399 17.46 -18.67 -23.45
C LYS A 399 17.28 -17.17 -23.25
N VAL A 400 16.59 -16.75 -22.18
CA VAL A 400 16.23 -15.34 -21.98
C VAL A 400 17.14 -14.62 -20.99
N PHE A 401 18.01 -15.33 -20.26
CA PHE A 401 18.89 -14.77 -19.22
C PHE A 401 19.69 -13.58 -19.75
N GLY A 402 20.32 -13.72 -20.93
CA GLY A 402 21.13 -12.67 -21.54
C GLY A 402 20.37 -11.39 -21.91
N GLY A 403 19.04 -11.46 -22.08
CA GLY A 403 18.18 -10.31 -22.35
C GLY A 403 17.61 -9.64 -21.09
N MET A 404 17.67 -10.30 -19.94
CA MET A 404 17.14 -9.74 -18.69
C MET A 404 17.94 -8.53 -18.20
N SER A 405 17.28 -7.65 -17.43
CA SER A 405 17.97 -6.53 -16.78
C SER A 405 19.01 -7.05 -15.76
N PRO A 406 20.10 -6.30 -15.52
CA PRO A 406 21.13 -6.70 -14.55
C PRO A 406 20.57 -6.93 -13.13
N ALA A 407 19.54 -6.19 -12.74
CA ALA A 407 18.89 -6.36 -11.44
C ALA A 407 18.19 -7.74 -11.34
N VAL A 408 17.45 -8.13 -12.38
CA VAL A 408 16.75 -9.42 -12.45
C VAL A 408 17.75 -10.56 -12.53
N GLN A 409 18.79 -10.45 -13.36
CA GLN A 409 19.87 -11.44 -13.43
C GLN A 409 20.52 -11.67 -12.06
N ASN A 410 20.89 -10.59 -11.36
CA ASN A 410 21.52 -10.67 -10.05
C ASN A 410 20.60 -11.30 -9.00
N SER A 411 19.30 -10.98 -9.02
CA SER A 411 18.35 -11.57 -8.08
C SER A 411 18.12 -13.04 -8.38
N LEU A 412 17.98 -13.44 -9.65
CA LEU A 412 17.89 -14.83 -10.06
C LEU A 412 19.10 -15.63 -9.56
N LEU A 413 20.32 -15.18 -9.89
CA LEU A 413 21.57 -15.85 -9.51
C LEU A 413 21.71 -16.04 -8.00
N LYS A 414 21.29 -15.06 -7.20
CA LYS A 414 21.45 -15.08 -5.73
C LYS A 414 20.37 -15.90 -5.02
N THR A 415 19.13 -15.85 -5.50
CA THR A 415 17.98 -16.30 -4.70
C THR A 415 17.35 -17.58 -5.22
N ASN A 416 17.15 -17.70 -6.54
CA ASN A 416 16.32 -18.75 -7.12
C ASN A 416 17.14 -19.78 -7.93
N TRP A 417 18.24 -19.34 -8.55
CA TRP A 417 19.12 -20.18 -9.35
C TRP A 417 19.73 -21.37 -8.58
N PRO A 418 20.14 -21.24 -7.29
CA PRO A 418 20.64 -22.39 -6.54
C PRO A 418 19.62 -23.55 -6.40
N GLY A 419 18.32 -23.24 -6.41
CA GLY A 419 17.26 -24.25 -6.39
C GLY A 419 16.93 -24.84 -7.77
N VAL A 420 17.34 -24.16 -8.85
CA VAL A 420 17.19 -24.59 -10.25
C VAL A 420 18.40 -25.42 -10.71
N CYS A 421 19.58 -25.15 -10.14
CA CYS A 421 20.82 -25.88 -10.41
C CYS A 421 20.72 -27.35 -9.96
N ASN A 422 20.57 -28.26 -10.92
CA ASN A 422 20.75 -29.71 -10.70
C ASN A 422 22.13 -30.15 -11.20
N ARG A 423 22.84 -30.96 -10.39
CA ARG A 423 24.16 -31.55 -10.68
C ARG A 423 24.17 -32.48 -11.89
N GLU A 424 23.04 -33.05 -12.26
CA GLU A 424 22.92 -34.03 -13.36
C GLU A 424 22.92 -33.39 -14.75
N PHE A 425 22.76 -32.06 -14.84
CA PHE A 425 22.64 -31.36 -16.11
C PHE A 425 23.66 -30.21 -16.17
N PRO A 426 24.59 -30.20 -17.14
CA PRO A 426 25.59 -29.15 -17.26
C PRO A 426 24.95 -27.81 -17.62
N VAL A 427 25.31 -26.74 -16.90
CA VAL A 427 24.87 -25.37 -17.21
C VAL A 427 25.67 -24.87 -18.41
N PRO A 428 25.08 -24.23 -19.43
CA PRO A 428 25.78 -23.96 -20.70
C PRO A 428 26.66 -22.69 -20.69
N SER A 429 26.37 -21.65 -19.89
CA SER A 429 27.08 -20.36 -19.96
C SER A 429 27.39 -19.71 -18.59
N GLU A 430 28.48 -18.94 -18.51
CA GLU A 430 28.72 -17.98 -17.42
C GLU A 430 27.78 -16.77 -17.58
N PRO A 431 27.23 -16.15 -16.51
CA PRO A 431 27.48 -16.33 -15.07
C PRO A 431 26.61 -17.39 -14.36
N LEU A 432 25.76 -18.12 -15.10
CA LEU A 432 24.90 -19.16 -14.54
C LEU A 432 25.71 -20.37 -14.01
N LYS A 433 26.85 -20.68 -14.65
CA LYS A 433 27.78 -21.74 -14.21
C LYS A 433 28.38 -21.48 -12.82
N SER A 434 28.96 -20.29 -12.62
CA SER A 434 29.66 -19.93 -11.38
C SER A 434 28.76 -19.80 -10.13
N SER A 435 27.46 -19.58 -10.33
CA SER A 435 26.48 -19.40 -9.25
C SER A 435 25.86 -20.70 -8.71
N CYS A 436 26.09 -21.86 -9.35
CA CYS A 436 25.62 -23.15 -8.85
C CYS A 436 26.38 -23.70 -7.63
N GLY A 437 27.33 -22.95 -7.06
CA GLY A 437 27.99 -23.29 -5.79
C GLY A 437 28.61 -24.70 -5.80
N PHE A 438 29.47 -24.99 -6.78
CA PHE A 438 30.24 -26.23 -6.76
C PHE A 438 31.45 -26.07 -5.84
N THR A 439 31.31 -26.46 -4.57
CA THR A 439 32.48 -26.94 -3.82
C THR A 439 32.80 -28.35 -4.32
N GLU A 440 33.93 -28.51 -5.00
CA GLU A 440 34.49 -29.84 -5.27
C GLU A 440 34.58 -30.60 -3.94
N PRO A 441 34.20 -31.89 -3.89
CA PRO A 441 34.51 -32.69 -2.73
C PRO A 441 36.03 -32.79 -2.64
N THR A 442 36.64 -32.00 -1.75
CA THR A 442 38.05 -32.16 -1.38
C THR A 442 38.25 -33.61 -1.02
N GLY A 443 39.02 -34.33 -1.85
CA GLY A 443 39.31 -35.74 -1.69
C GLY A 443 39.76 -36.02 -0.27
N SER A 444 38.91 -36.70 0.50
CA SER A 444 39.28 -37.25 1.79
C SER A 444 40.31 -38.34 1.53
N LYS A 445 41.59 -37.96 1.60
CA LYS A 445 42.70 -38.89 1.83
C LYS A 445 42.37 -39.61 3.14
N ILE A 446 41.88 -40.84 3.03
CA ILE A 446 41.79 -41.78 4.15
C ILE A 446 43.23 -41.96 4.67
N PRO A 447 43.55 -41.60 5.91
CA PRO A 447 44.86 -41.92 6.47
C PRO A 447 44.90 -43.43 6.72
N ALA A 448 45.90 -44.10 6.16
CA ALA A 448 46.19 -45.49 6.44
C ALA A 448 46.39 -45.67 7.96
N ARG A 449 45.56 -46.51 8.59
CA ARG A 449 45.80 -47.00 9.94
C ARG A 449 46.97 -47.98 9.90
N THR A 450 48.03 -47.64 10.62
CA THR A 450 49.10 -48.56 11.02
C THR A 450 48.53 -49.67 11.91
N PRO A 451 49.00 -50.93 11.78
CA PRO A 451 48.60 -52.01 12.66
C PRO A 451 49.34 -51.90 13.99
N VAL A 452 48.61 -52.00 15.10
CA VAL A 452 49.22 -52.25 16.41
C VAL A 452 49.05 -53.73 16.72
N GLU A 453 50.19 -54.39 16.88
CA GLU A 453 50.33 -55.75 17.35
C GLU A 453 50.06 -55.86 18.87
N ARG A 454 49.37 -56.96 19.21
CA ARG A 454 49.19 -57.64 20.51
C ARG A 454 48.34 -56.97 21.59
#